data_AF-A0A1D6IBG9-F1
#
_entry.id   AF-A0A1D6IBG9-F1
#
_cell.length_a   1.000
_cell.length_b   1.000
_cell.length_c   1.000
_cell.angle_alpha   90.00
_cell.angle_beta   90.00
_cell.angle_gamma   90.00
#
_symmetry.space_group_name_H-M   'P 1'
#
loop_
_entity.id
_entity.type
_entity.pdbx_description
1 polymer ?
#
loop_
_entity_poly.entity_id
_entity_poly.type
_entity_poly.pdbx_seq_one_letter_code
_entity_poly.pdbx_strand_id
1 'polypeptide(L)'
;MECAAKGLAAEPCAGGVADRRCGGCGAVAYCSRVHQIIHWRVHKEECERFAEQMRHINALSQFPFTFLEPPALVLFCTHCFFS
;
A
#
# COMPACT_ATOMS: atom_id res chain seq x y z
N MET A 1 8.72 -5.26 7.16
CA MET A 1 7.56 -4.36 7.30
C MET A 1 7.27 -4.19 8.78
N GLU A 2 6.83 -3.01 9.22
CA GLU A 2 6.45 -2.80 10.62
C GLU A 2 5.03 -3.31 10.89
N CYS A 3 4.75 -3.65 12.15
CA CYS A 3 3.42 -4.08 12.56
C CYS A 3 2.45 -2.88 12.55
N ALA A 4 1.34 -3.00 11.84
CA ALA A 4 0.34 -1.94 11.74
C ALA A 4 -0.42 -1.68 13.05
N ALA A 5 -0.41 -2.62 14.00
CA ALA A 5 -1.03 -2.42 15.32
C ALA A 5 -0.05 -1.89 16.38
N LYS A 6 1.17 -1.50 15.99
CA LYS A 6 2.18 -0.98 16.92
C LYS A 6 1.62 0.25 17.65
N GLY A 7 1.55 0.17 18.98
CA GLY A 7 0.99 1.24 19.82
C GLY A 7 -0.54 1.21 19.99
N LEU A 8 -1.28 0.36 19.27
CA LEU A 8 -2.72 0.18 19.48
C LEU A 8 -3.02 -0.99 20.44
N ALA A 9 -2.14 -1.98 20.51
CA ALA A 9 -2.28 -3.11 21.41
C ALA A 9 -1.64 -2.84 22.77
N ALA A 10 -2.30 -3.31 23.84
CA ALA A 10 -1.73 -3.29 25.19
C ALA A 10 -0.46 -4.15 25.27
N GLU A 11 -0.46 -5.29 24.57
CA GLU A 11 0.71 -6.14 24.44
C GLU A 11 1.69 -5.57 23.39
N PRO A 12 2.95 -5.29 23.78
CA PRO A 12 3.95 -4.78 22.87
C PRO A 12 4.24 -5.78 21.74
N CYS A 13 4.72 -5.25 20.61
CA CYS A 13 5.23 -6.11 19.53
C CYS A 13 6.41 -6.93 20.09
N ALA A 14 6.40 -8.24 19.88
CA ALA A 14 7.42 -9.17 20.40
C ALA A 14 8.82 -9.01 19.74
N GLY A 15 9.14 -7.82 19.20
CA GLY A 15 10.38 -7.55 18.47
C GLY A 15 10.49 -8.24 17.11
N GLY A 16 9.49 -9.02 16.70
CA GLY A 16 9.48 -9.76 15.44
C GLY A 16 9.10 -8.91 14.22
N VAL A 17 9.63 -9.31 13.06
CA VAL A 17 9.23 -8.75 11.75
C VAL A 17 7.75 -9.05 11.53
N ALA A 18 6.99 -8.06 11.06
CA ALA A 18 5.61 -8.28 10.64
C ALA A 18 5.60 -8.92 9.24
N ASP A 19 5.47 -10.25 9.19
CA ASP A 19 5.43 -11.06 7.98
C ASP A 19 3.99 -11.37 7.51
N ARG A 20 3.02 -11.32 8.43
CA ARG A 20 1.60 -11.62 8.14
C ARG A 20 0.91 -10.42 7.53
N ARG A 21 0.85 -10.38 6.21
CA ARG A 21 0.08 -9.36 5.48
C ARG A 21 -1.42 -9.59 5.63
N CYS A 22 -2.19 -8.50 5.61
CA CYS A 22 -3.64 -8.59 5.48
C CYS A 22 -4.00 -9.33 4.17
N GLY A 23 -4.81 -10.38 4.24
CA GLY A 23 -5.17 -11.17 3.06
C GLY A 23 -6.11 -10.46 2.08
N GLY A 24 -6.82 -9.41 2.52
CA GLY A 24 -7.72 -8.65 1.66
C GLY A 24 -6.97 -7.63 0.82
N CYS A 25 -6.23 -6.74 1.48
CA CYS A 25 -5.49 -5.70 0.77
C CYS A 25 -4.06 -6.12 0.45
N GLY A 26 -3.30 -6.64 1.42
CA GLY A 26 -1.87 -6.89 1.31
C GLY A 26 -0.97 -5.71 1.70
N ALA A 27 -1.54 -4.56 2.09
CA ALA A 27 -0.82 -3.30 2.36
C ALA A 27 -0.10 -3.38 3.69
N VAL A 28 -0.83 -3.81 4.70
CA VAL A 28 -0.41 -3.78 6.10
C VAL A 28 0.04 -5.16 6.52
N ALA A 29 0.99 -5.20 7.46
CA ALA A 29 1.50 -6.43 8.04
C ALA A 29 1.35 -6.43 9.56
N TYR A 30 1.26 -7.63 10.13
CA TYR A 30 1.12 -7.85 11.56
C TYR A 30 2.16 -8.84 12.05
N CYS A 31 2.68 -8.65 13.26
CA CYS A 31 3.53 -9.65 13.91
C CYS A 31 2.70 -10.76 14.59
N SER A 32 1.41 -10.55 14.82
CA SER A 32 0.51 -11.54 15.44
C SER A 32 -0.93 -11.41 14.96
N ARG A 33 -1.72 -12.48 15.15
CA ARG A 33 -3.17 -12.47 14.86
C ARG A 33 -3.94 -11.55 15.81
N VAL A 34 -3.48 -11.39 17.04
CA VAL A 34 -4.09 -10.49 18.02
C VAL A 34 -4.00 -9.04 17.54
N HIS A 35 -2.83 -8.64 17.06
CA HIS A 35 -2.62 -7.31 16.47
C HIS A 35 -3.48 -7.07 15.23
N GLN A 36 -3.67 -8.08 14.39
CA GLN A 36 -4.60 -8.01 13.27
C GLN A 36 -6.05 -7.74 13.74
N ILE A 37 -6.54 -8.47 14.75
CA ILE A 37 -7.92 -8.31 15.25
C ILE A 37 -8.14 -6.94 15.89
N ILE A 38 -7.17 -6.46 16.67
CA ILE A 38 -7.25 -5.13 17.29
C ILE A 38 -7.29 -4.05 16.22
N HIS A 39 -6.36 -4.11 15.26
CA HIS A 39 -6.27 -3.14 14.18
C HIS A 39 -7.43 -3.27 13.17
N TRP A 40 -8.12 -4.42 13.10
CA TRP A 40 -9.24 -4.63 12.17
C TRP A 40 -10.38 -3.62 12.34
N ARG A 41 -10.62 -3.17 13.57
CA ARG A 41 -11.71 -2.21 13.86
C ARG A 41 -11.55 -0.91 13.07
N VAL A 42 -10.31 -0.45 12.88
CA VAL A 42 -9.98 0.76 12.12
C VAL A 42 -9.62 0.43 10.66
N HIS A 43 -8.97 -0.71 10.43
CA HIS A 43 -8.49 -1.07 9.09
C HIS A 43 -9.61 -1.43 8.12
N LYS A 44 -10.70 -2.03 8.59
CA LYS A 44 -11.76 -2.58 7.71
C LYS A 44 -12.31 -1.54 6.73
N GLU A 45 -12.41 -0.28 7.14
CA GLU A 45 -12.97 0.81 6.35
C GLU A 45 -12.02 1.24 5.24
N GLU A 46 -10.71 1.12 5.48
CA GLU A 46 -9.67 1.46 4.49
C GLU A 46 -9.16 0.25 3.70
N CYS A 47 -9.51 -0.96 4.13
CA CYS A 47 -9.00 -2.21 3.55
C CYS A 47 -9.31 -2.31 2.06
N GLU A 48 -10.54 -1.95 1.65
CA GLU A 48 -10.94 -1.95 0.24
C GLU A 48 -10.16 -0.93 -0.58
N ARG A 49 -10.01 0.29 -0.05
CA ARG A 49 -9.24 1.36 -0.71
C ARG A 49 -7.79 0.95 -0.92
N PHE A 50 -7.16 0.33 0.09
CA PHE A 50 -5.80 -0.17 -0.05
C PHE A 50 -5.71 -1.34 -1.02
N ALA A 51 -6.70 -2.24 -1.05
CA ALA A 51 -6.71 -3.34 -2.00
C ALA A 51 -6.64 -2.84 -3.44
N GLU A 52 -7.43 -1.81 -3.80
CA GLU A 52 -7.35 -1.16 -5.11
C GLU A 52 -5.94 -0.62 -5.39
N GLN A 53 -5.37 0.10 -4.42
CA GLN A 53 -4.05 0.68 -4.57
C GLN A 53 -2.97 -0.40 -4.80
N MET A 54 -3.01 -1.54 -4.11
CA MET A 54 -2.04 -2.61 -4.38
C MET A 54 -2.23 -3.30 -5.71
N ARG A 55 -3.45 -3.36 -6.26
CA ARG A 55 -3.65 -3.88 -7.63
C ARG A 55 -2.85 -3.06 -8.65
N HIS A 56 -2.81 -1.75 -8.45
CA HIS A 56 -2.11 -0.83 -9.34
C HIS A 56 -0.61 -0.73 -9.06
N ILE A 57 -0.16 -0.93 -7.81
CA ILE A 57 1.28 -0.92 -7.46
C ILE A 57 2.06 -1.96 -8.27
N ASN A 58 1.49 -3.16 -8.49
CA ASN A 58 2.16 -4.18 -9.29
C ASN A 58 2.40 -3.69 -10.74
N ALA A 59 1.43 -2.98 -11.32
CA ALA A 59 1.57 -2.39 -12.64
C ALA A 59 2.64 -1.28 -12.68
N LEU A 60 2.76 -0.47 -11.62
CA LEU A 60 3.83 0.54 -11.52
C LEU A 60 5.22 -0.09 -11.36
N SER A 61 5.36 -1.19 -10.62
CA SER A 61 6.64 -1.92 -10.56
C SER A 61 7.01 -2.60 -11.88
N GLN A 62 6.03 -2.88 -12.72
CA GLN A 62 6.23 -3.38 -14.08
C GLN A 62 6.41 -2.27 -15.11
N PHE A 63 6.22 -1.01 -14.73
CA PHE A 63 6.38 0.09 -15.64
C PHE A 63 7.87 0.24 -15.95
N PRO A 64 8.30 0.06 -17.21
CA PRO A 64 9.67 0.30 -17.57
C PRO A 64 9.90 1.80 -17.41
N PHE A 65 10.61 2.19 -16.35
CA PHE A 65 11.21 3.52 -16.21
C PHE A 65 12.33 3.74 -17.23
N THR A 66 12.16 3.24 -18.46
CA THR A 66 12.89 3.75 -19.61
C THR A 66 12.26 5.10 -19.90
N PHE A 67 12.77 6.11 -19.22
CA PHE A 67 12.76 7.50 -19.64
C PHE A 67 12.95 7.52 -21.16
N LEU A 68 11.87 7.76 -21.90
CA LEU A 68 11.99 8.01 -23.33
C LEU A 68 12.68 9.36 -23.44
N GLU A 69 13.99 9.33 -23.69
CA GLU A 69 14.75 10.50 -24.07
C GLU A 69 14.10 11.11 -25.33
N PRO A 70 13.78 12.42 -25.33
CA PRO A 70 12.82 13.01 -26.27
C PRO A 70 13.50 13.49 -27.58
N PRO A 71 12.76 13.96 -28.60
CA PRO A 71 11.70 13.29 -29.34
C PRO A 71 11.91 13.45 -30.87
N ALA A 72 11.50 12.46 -31.65
CA ALA A 72 10.72 12.76 -32.84
C ALA A 72 9.46 11.92 -32.65
N LEU A 73 8.43 12.37 -31.93
CA LEU A 73 7.48 13.40 -32.34
C LEU A 73 6.57 13.65 -31.12
N VAL A 74 6.56 14.86 -30.58
CA VAL A 74 5.60 15.25 -29.52
C VAL A 74 4.40 15.89 -30.22
N LEU A 75 3.27 15.18 -30.21
CA LEU A 75 1.97 15.81 -30.36
C LEU A 75 0.99 15.08 -29.45
N PHE A 76 0.09 15.88 -28.86
CA PHE A 76 -0.99 15.54 -27.92
C PHE A 76 -0.53 15.47 -26.45
N CYS A 77 -1.09 16.22 -25.52
CA CYS A 77 -2.17 17.21 -25.61
C CYS A 77 -2.05 18.11 -24.39
N THR A 78 -1.74 19.38 -24.65
CA THR A 78 -1.94 20.47 -23.70
C THR A 78 -3.43 20.60 -23.44
N HIS A 79 -3.90 20.24 -22.25
CA HIS A 79 -4.93 20.94 -21.50
C HIS A 79 -5.39 20.04 -20.36
N CYS A 80 -5.05 20.43 -19.13
CA CYS A 80 -5.91 20.42 -17.94
C CYS A 80 -5.04 20.64 -16.69
N PHE A 81 -4.53 21.86 -16.51
CA PHE A 81 -4.33 22.40 -15.17
C PHE A 81 -5.28 23.60 -15.05
N PHE A 82 -6.25 23.46 -14.15
CA PHE A 82 -7.35 24.39 -13.92
C PHE A 82 -6.95 25.36 -12.80
N SER A 83 -7.12 26.65 -13.10
CA SER A 83 -7.22 27.87 -12.26
C SER A 83 -6.10 28.31 -11.34
#